data_AF-A0A2W6IE28-F1
#
_entry.id   AF-A0A2W6IE28-F1
#
_cell.length_a   1.000
_cell.length_b   1.000
_cell.length_c   1.000
_cell.angle_alpha   90.00
_cell.angle_beta   90.00
_cell.angle_gamma   90.00
#
_symmetry.space_group_name_H-M   'P 1'
#
loop_
_entity.id
_entity.type
_entity.pdbx_description
1 polymer ?
#
loop_
_entity_poly.entity_id
_entity_poly.type
_entity_poly.pdbx_seq_one_letter_code
_entity_poly.pdbx_strand_id
1 'polypeptide(L)'
;MPSKASLTFDHALQDAVDLVNHFDKLNTQPPPPENEVLKRASLVMALAALETYFEDRLVEAVETVAGTGEGHLPQFMRDSLANDLKYFHTPSTDRVRPLYQKYLGFDITDGWKWNNMEPSAARNELNKLAKKRGDIAHRSGRPANGVPAKHAVSRDDLRKHIHFIRQLVVATDAVLAKADRTPG
;
A
#
# COMPACT_ATOMS: atom_id res chain seq x y z
N MET A 1 14.32 -14.09 -0.90
CA MET A 1 14.76 -12.88 -1.60
C MET A 1 13.54 -11.98 -1.76
N PRO A 2 13.68 -10.65 -1.65
CA PRO A 2 12.56 -9.74 -1.89
C PRO A 2 12.07 -9.87 -3.34
N SER A 3 10.76 -9.74 -3.54
CA SER A 3 10.17 -9.68 -4.89
C SER A 3 10.64 -8.43 -5.65
N LYS A 4 10.51 -8.40 -6.98
CA LYS A 4 10.85 -7.20 -7.75
C LYS A 4 9.87 -6.07 -7.38
N ALA A 5 8.60 -6.39 -7.17
CA ALA A 5 7.58 -5.48 -6.62
C ALA A 5 8.00 -4.85 -5.28
N SER A 6 8.56 -5.63 -4.35
CA SER A 6 9.06 -5.11 -3.07
C SER A 6 10.23 -4.14 -3.24
N LEU A 7 11.15 -4.42 -4.17
CA LEU A 7 12.27 -3.52 -4.47
C LEU A 7 11.79 -2.20 -5.09
N THR A 8 10.84 -2.26 -6.03
CA THR A 8 10.20 -1.07 -6.62
C THR A 8 9.47 -0.27 -5.55
N PHE A 9 8.74 -0.96 -4.66
CA PHE A 9 8.05 -0.36 -3.53
C PHE A 9 8.99 0.38 -2.59
N ASP A 10 10.13 -0.20 -2.21
CA ASP A 10 11.10 0.44 -1.32
C ASP A 10 11.62 1.75 -1.92
N HIS A 11 11.87 1.77 -3.23
CA HIS A 11 12.25 2.98 -3.94
C HIS A 11 11.12 4.02 -3.96
N ALA A 12 9.89 3.63 -4.31
CA ALA A 12 8.74 4.54 -4.36
C ALA A 12 8.34 5.08 -2.98
N LEU A 13 8.51 4.29 -1.93
CA LEU A 13 8.24 4.70 -0.55
C LEU A 13 9.24 5.75 -0.06
N GLN A 14 10.44 5.82 -0.64
CA GLN A 14 11.46 6.80 -0.25
C GLN A 14 10.96 8.23 -0.46
N ASP A 15 10.19 8.51 -1.52
CA ASP A 15 9.57 9.82 -1.74
C ASP A 15 8.68 10.24 -0.57
N ALA A 16 7.88 9.31 -0.04
CA ALA A 16 7.03 9.56 1.11
C ALA A 16 7.86 9.86 2.37
N VAL A 17 8.97 9.14 2.57
CA VAL A 17 9.90 9.35 3.69
C VAL A 17 10.60 10.70 3.57
N ASP A 18 11.03 11.07 2.38
CA ASP A 18 11.73 12.33 2.13
C ASP A 18 10.83 13.54 2.38
N LEU A 19 9.54 13.46 2.06
CA LEU A 19 8.55 14.48 2.42
C LEU A 19 8.43 14.68 3.94
N VAL A 20 8.49 13.60 4.74
CA VAL A 20 8.52 13.72 6.21
C VAL A 20 9.82 14.36 6.68
N ASN A 21 10.96 13.97 6.09
CA ASN A 21 12.25 14.55 6.43
C ASN A 21 12.31 16.04 6.08
N HIS A 22 11.68 16.45 4.98
CA HIS A 22 11.57 17.85 4.59
C HIS A 22 10.68 18.62 5.56
N PHE A 23 9.54 18.03 5.98
CA PHE A 23 8.74 18.61 7.05
C PHE A 23 9.58 18.83 8.31
N ASP A 24 10.35 17.83 8.76
CA ASP A 24 11.19 17.93 9.95
C ASP A 24 12.24 19.05 9.84
N LYS A 25 12.85 19.24 8.66
CA LYS A 25 13.84 20.30 8.41
C LYS A 25 13.23 21.70 8.36
N LEU A 26 12.01 21.82 7.81
CA LEU A 26 11.30 23.08 7.64
C LEU A 26 10.47 23.46 8.89
N ASN A 27 10.38 22.58 9.88
CA ASN A 27 9.59 22.78 11.08
C ASN A 27 10.29 23.78 12.02
N THR A 28 10.08 25.07 11.77
CA THR A 28 10.34 26.14 12.74
C THR A 28 9.26 26.12 13.82
N GLN A 29 9.52 26.67 15.01
CA GLN A 29 8.53 26.75 16.09
C GLN A 29 7.93 28.16 16.16
N PRO A 30 6.63 28.35 15.91
CA PRO A 30 5.63 27.35 15.48
C PRO A 30 5.72 27.00 13.98
N PRO A 31 5.31 25.79 13.56
CA PRO A 31 5.35 25.37 12.16
C PRO A 31 4.50 26.29 11.28
N PRO A 32 5.00 26.72 10.11
CA PRO A 32 4.17 27.34 9.10
C PRO A 32 3.00 26.41 8.70
N PRO A 33 1.73 26.87 8.71
CA PRO A 33 0.57 26.04 8.41
C PRO A 33 0.63 25.33 7.05
N GLU A 34 1.33 25.90 6.09
CA GLU A 34 1.59 25.33 4.78
C GLU A 34 2.39 24.02 4.83
N ASN A 35 3.29 23.84 5.81
CA ASN A 35 4.13 22.65 5.92
C ASN A 35 3.30 21.39 6.25
N GLU A 36 2.08 21.54 6.76
CA GLU A 36 1.14 20.45 6.96
C GLU A 36 0.80 19.71 5.65
N VAL A 37 0.95 20.37 4.50
CA VAL A 37 0.77 19.73 3.19
C VAL A 37 1.74 18.59 2.96
N LEU A 38 2.97 18.69 3.49
CA LEU A 38 4.02 17.67 3.30
C LEU A 38 3.64 16.36 3.97
N LYS A 39 3.05 16.41 5.17
CA LYS A 39 2.55 15.21 5.87
C LYS A 39 1.38 14.54 5.11
N ARG A 40 0.50 15.35 4.54
CA ARG A 40 -0.64 14.84 3.75
C ARG A 40 -0.16 14.21 2.43
N ALA A 41 0.72 14.89 1.71
CA ALA A 41 1.35 14.41 0.49
C ALA A 41 2.13 13.11 0.76
N SER A 42 2.90 13.05 1.85
CA SER A 42 3.64 11.85 2.26
C SER A 42 2.74 10.63 2.43
N LEU A 43 1.60 10.75 3.13
CA LEU A 43 0.67 9.63 3.29
C LEU A 43 0.05 9.19 1.95
N VAL A 44 -0.29 10.13 1.08
CA VAL A 44 -0.82 9.83 -0.26
C VAL A 44 0.22 9.09 -1.11
N MET A 45 1.49 9.55 -1.10
CA MET A 45 2.60 8.89 -1.80
C MET A 45 2.87 7.48 -1.26
N ALA A 46 2.85 7.30 0.07
CA ALA A 46 3.03 5.97 0.67
C ALA A 46 1.93 4.98 0.26
N LEU A 47 0.69 5.45 0.15
CA LEU A 47 -0.42 4.60 -0.29
C LEU A 47 -0.43 4.35 -1.80
N ALA A 48 0.07 5.29 -2.60
CA ALA A 48 0.31 5.07 -4.03
C ALA A 48 1.42 4.03 -4.25
N ALA A 49 2.51 4.08 -3.48
CA ALA A 49 3.55 3.05 -3.54
C ALA A 49 3.00 1.67 -3.16
N LEU A 50 2.14 1.59 -2.13
CA LEU A 50 1.48 0.35 -1.73
C LEU A 50 0.50 -0.17 -2.79
N GLU A 51 -0.20 0.72 -3.49
CA GLU A 51 -1.09 0.38 -4.61
C GLU A 51 -0.29 -0.34 -5.70
N THR A 52 0.76 0.30 -6.20
CA THR A 52 1.67 -0.27 -7.22
C THR A 52 2.29 -1.58 -6.76
N TYR A 53 2.69 -1.68 -5.48
CA TYR A 53 3.19 -2.94 -4.93
C TYR A 53 2.19 -4.09 -5.11
N PHE A 54 0.92 -3.90 -4.74
CA PHE A 54 -0.08 -4.97 -4.84
C PHE A 54 -0.36 -5.37 -6.29
N GLU A 55 -0.36 -4.40 -7.21
CA GLU A 55 -0.54 -4.66 -8.64
C GLU A 55 0.64 -5.47 -9.20
N ASP A 56 1.86 -4.96 -9.04
CA ASP A 56 3.09 -5.60 -9.53
C ASP A 56 3.29 -6.98 -8.89
N ARG A 57 3.04 -7.10 -7.58
CA ARG A 57 3.25 -8.36 -6.89
C ARG A 57 2.26 -9.42 -7.35
N LEU A 58 1.02 -9.05 -7.67
CA LEU A 58 0.05 -10.00 -8.20
C LEU A 58 0.43 -10.43 -9.62
N VAL A 59 0.91 -9.50 -10.46
CA VAL A 59 1.43 -9.82 -11.80
C VAL A 59 2.56 -10.86 -11.69
N GLU A 60 3.53 -10.65 -10.81
CA GLU A 60 4.63 -11.60 -10.59
C GLU A 60 4.15 -12.98 -10.13
N ALA A 61 3.14 -13.03 -9.25
CA ALA A 61 2.57 -14.29 -8.79
C ALA A 61 1.81 -15.02 -9.91
N VAL A 62 1.02 -14.28 -10.70
CA VAL A 62 0.25 -14.84 -11.81
C VAL A 62 1.14 -15.33 -12.93
N GLU A 63 2.24 -14.66 -13.25
CA GLU A 63 3.22 -15.16 -14.21
C GLU A 63 3.82 -16.50 -13.78
N THR A 64 4.05 -16.67 -12.47
CA THR A 64 4.54 -17.94 -11.92
C THR A 64 3.51 -19.06 -12.06
N VAL A 65 2.23 -18.77 -11.81
CA VAL A 65 1.12 -19.74 -11.94
C VAL A 65 0.81 -20.07 -13.39
N ALA A 66 0.77 -19.06 -14.26
CA ALA A 66 0.43 -19.20 -15.67
C ALA A 66 1.54 -19.91 -16.47
N GLY A 67 2.79 -19.79 -16.03
CA GLY A 67 3.95 -20.35 -16.71
C GLY A 67 4.40 -19.53 -17.93
N THR A 68 5.55 -19.92 -18.50
CA THR A 68 6.26 -19.14 -19.54
C THR A 68 5.81 -19.43 -20.97
N GLY A 69 4.67 -20.11 -21.16
CA GLY A 69 4.20 -20.50 -22.50
C GLY A 69 3.38 -19.41 -23.20
N GLU A 70 3.37 -19.46 -24.54
CA GLU A 70 2.50 -18.64 -25.42
C GLU A 70 1.11 -19.28 -25.63
N GLY A 71 0.72 -20.19 -24.73
CA GLY A 71 -0.58 -20.85 -24.80
C GLY A 71 -1.74 -19.88 -24.56
N HIS A 72 -2.93 -20.27 -25.02
CA HIS A 72 -4.14 -19.47 -24.86
C HIS A 72 -4.48 -19.20 -23.38
N LEU A 73 -4.23 -20.17 -22.49
CA LEU A 73 -4.52 -20.03 -21.06
C LEU A 73 -3.62 -18.99 -20.36
N PRO A 74 -2.27 -19.04 -20.47
CA PRO A 74 -1.42 -17.97 -19.95
C PRO A 74 -1.79 -16.58 -20.47
N GLN A 75 -2.08 -16.47 -21.77
CA GLN A 75 -2.51 -15.21 -22.37
C GLN A 75 -3.84 -14.70 -21.77
N PHE A 76 -4.83 -15.59 -21.65
CA PHE A 76 -6.11 -15.26 -21.03
C PHE A 76 -5.94 -14.79 -19.58
N MET A 77 -5.07 -15.43 -18.78
CA MET A 77 -4.80 -15.01 -17.40
C MET A 77 -4.19 -13.62 -17.33
N ARG A 78 -3.21 -13.32 -18.18
CA ARG A 78 -2.57 -11.99 -18.29
C ARG A 78 -3.58 -10.92 -18.69
N ASP A 79 -4.37 -11.16 -19.74
CA ASP A 79 -5.36 -10.21 -20.24
C ASP A 79 -6.48 -9.99 -19.21
N SER A 80 -6.90 -11.05 -18.52
CA SER A 80 -7.87 -10.94 -17.44
C SER A 80 -7.33 -10.09 -16.30
N LEU A 81 -6.10 -10.37 -15.84
CA LEU A 81 -5.48 -9.61 -14.75
C LEU A 81 -5.30 -8.14 -15.14
N ALA A 82 -4.77 -7.87 -16.33
CA ALA A 82 -4.58 -6.50 -16.83
C ALA A 82 -5.90 -5.71 -16.88
N ASN A 83 -7.03 -6.37 -17.17
CA ASN A 83 -8.34 -5.72 -17.14
C ASN A 83 -8.83 -5.46 -15.72
N ASP A 84 -8.64 -6.38 -14.79
CA ASP A 84 -9.01 -6.18 -13.38
C ASP A 84 -8.20 -5.06 -12.71
N LEU A 85 -6.90 -5.00 -13.00
CA LEU A 85 -5.99 -3.99 -12.42
C LEU A 85 -6.37 -2.55 -12.79
N LYS A 86 -7.02 -2.32 -13.95
CA LYS A 86 -7.55 -1.00 -14.32
C LYS A 86 -8.53 -0.42 -13.29
N TYR A 87 -9.16 -1.27 -12.48
CA TYR A 87 -10.16 -0.90 -11.49
C TYR A 87 -9.71 -1.13 -10.05
N PHE A 88 -8.49 -1.64 -9.83
CA PHE A 88 -8.00 -1.93 -8.48
C PHE A 88 -7.95 -0.65 -7.65
N HIS A 89 -7.35 0.42 -8.18
CA HIS A 89 -7.24 1.71 -7.51
C HIS A 89 -6.75 1.55 -6.06
N THR A 90 -7.04 2.52 -5.17
CA THR A 90 -6.61 2.52 -3.77
C THR A 90 -6.72 1.16 -3.07
N PRO A 91 -5.64 0.65 -2.45
CA PRO A 91 -5.64 -0.65 -1.81
C PRO A 91 -6.49 -0.63 -0.54
N SER A 92 -7.48 -1.53 -0.50
CA SER A 92 -8.32 -1.81 0.66
C SER A 92 -8.55 -3.32 0.75
N THR A 93 -8.99 -3.81 1.90
CA THR A 93 -9.19 -5.26 2.11
C THR A 93 -10.22 -5.84 1.13
N ASP A 94 -11.30 -5.09 0.89
CA ASP A 94 -12.37 -5.45 -0.05
C ASP A 94 -11.94 -5.46 -1.52
N ARG A 95 -10.76 -4.93 -1.84
CA ARG A 95 -10.18 -4.97 -3.18
C ARG A 95 -9.04 -5.97 -3.30
N VAL A 96 -8.10 -5.94 -2.35
CA VAL A 96 -6.93 -6.83 -2.34
C VAL A 96 -7.35 -8.29 -2.21
N ARG A 97 -8.23 -8.61 -1.26
CA ARG A 97 -8.63 -10.00 -0.99
C ARG A 97 -9.26 -10.67 -2.21
N PRO A 98 -10.39 -10.18 -2.77
CA PRO A 98 -11.05 -10.88 -3.87
C PRO A 98 -10.18 -10.94 -5.12
N LEU A 99 -9.36 -9.90 -5.37
CA LEU A 99 -8.46 -9.88 -6.51
C LEU A 99 -7.39 -10.98 -6.40
N TYR A 100 -6.68 -11.05 -5.28
CA TYR A 100 -5.66 -12.09 -5.07
C TYR A 100 -6.29 -13.49 -5.03
N GLN A 101 -7.44 -13.63 -4.38
CA GLN A 101 -8.13 -14.92 -4.29
C GLN A 101 -8.61 -15.41 -5.67
N LYS A 102 -9.04 -14.51 -6.56
CA LYS A 102 -9.44 -14.85 -7.94
C LYS A 102 -8.31 -15.52 -8.72
N TYR A 103 -7.08 -15.04 -8.58
CA TYR A 103 -5.95 -15.52 -9.38
C TYR A 103 -5.09 -16.58 -8.69
N LEU A 104 -5.01 -16.56 -7.36
CA LEU A 104 -4.12 -17.45 -6.59
C LEU A 104 -4.88 -18.53 -5.83
N GLY A 105 -6.21 -18.43 -5.73
CA GLY A 105 -7.05 -19.46 -5.11
C GLY A 105 -7.10 -19.46 -3.57
N PHE A 106 -6.44 -18.51 -2.90
CA PHE A 106 -6.45 -18.38 -1.44
C PHE A 106 -6.55 -16.93 -0.97
N ASP A 107 -6.95 -16.72 0.29
CA ASP A 107 -7.00 -15.39 0.89
C ASP A 107 -5.59 -14.93 1.32
N ILE A 108 -4.98 -14.05 0.52
CA ILE A 108 -3.67 -13.46 0.82
C ILE A 108 -3.64 -12.73 2.18
N THR A 109 -4.78 -12.21 2.62
CA THR A 109 -4.89 -11.38 3.82
C THR A 109 -4.90 -12.21 5.10
N ASP A 110 -5.08 -13.53 5.04
CA ASP A 110 -4.97 -14.41 6.21
C ASP A 110 -3.53 -14.49 6.73
N GLY A 111 -2.55 -14.26 5.87
CA GLY A 111 -1.14 -14.24 6.27
C GLY A 111 -0.62 -12.88 6.71
N TRP A 112 -1.46 -11.85 6.80
CA TRP A 112 -1.10 -10.53 7.33
C TRP A 112 -0.96 -10.56 8.85
N LYS A 113 0.11 -11.20 9.32
CA LYS A 113 0.41 -11.41 10.73
C LYS A 113 1.87 -11.10 11.02
N TRP A 114 2.09 -10.33 12.08
CA TRP A 114 3.41 -10.04 12.65
C TRP A 114 3.27 -9.68 14.13
N ASN A 115 4.36 -9.27 14.79
CA ASN A 115 4.34 -8.96 16.23
C ASN A 115 3.19 -8.01 16.59
N ASN A 116 2.28 -8.49 17.44
CA ASN A 116 1.08 -7.77 17.90
C ASN A 116 0.12 -7.30 16.80
N MET A 117 0.16 -7.92 15.62
CA MET A 117 -0.78 -7.68 14.53
C MET A 117 -1.39 -8.98 14.05
N GLU A 118 -2.69 -9.16 14.31
CA GLU A 118 -3.46 -10.26 13.75
C GLU A 118 -4.10 -9.86 12.41
N PRO A 119 -4.42 -10.83 11.52
CA PRO A 119 -4.99 -10.56 10.20
C PRO A 119 -6.20 -9.63 10.21
N SER A 120 -7.13 -9.80 11.15
CA SER A 120 -8.31 -8.93 11.29
C SER A 120 -7.93 -7.48 11.60
N ALA A 121 -6.92 -7.26 12.44
CA ALA A 121 -6.42 -5.93 12.77
C ALA A 121 -5.70 -5.28 11.58
N ALA A 122 -4.88 -6.05 10.85
CA ALA A 122 -4.20 -5.54 9.65
C ALA A 122 -5.19 -5.09 8.57
N ARG A 123 -6.22 -5.91 8.30
CA ARG A 123 -7.31 -5.57 7.37
C ARG A 123 -8.04 -4.29 7.77
N ASN A 124 -8.38 -4.17 9.05
CA ASN A 124 -9.03 -2.97 9.59
C ASN A 124 -8.15 -1.72 9.45
N GLU A 125 -6.85 -1.85 9.70
CA GLU A 125 -5.91 -0.73 9.59
C GLU A 125 -5.71 -0.30 8.13
N LEU A 126 -5.59 -1.25 7.19
CA LEU A 126 -5.56 -0.94 5.76
C LEU A 126 -6.83 -0.19 5.31
N ASN A 127 -8.01 -0.64 5.74
CA ASN A 127 -9.27 0.03 5.40
C ASN A 127 -9.35 1.46 5.95
N LYS A 128 -8.85 1.68 7.18
CA LYS A 128 -8.75 3.03 7.76
C LYS A 128 -7.82 3.91 6.93
N LEU A 129 -6.68 3.39 6.51
CA LEU A 129 -5.73 4.13 5.67
C LEU A 129 -6.32 4.48 4.29
N ALA A 130 -7.01 3.54 3.65
CA ALA A 130 -7.72 3.78 2.39
C ALA A 130 -8.75 4.91 2.52
N LYS A 131 -9.55 4.89 3.59
CA LYS A 131 -10.49 5.99 3.89
C LYS A 131 -9.76 7.31 4.14
N LYS A 132 -8.67 7.27 4.92
CA LYS A 132 -7.87 8.45 5.26
C LYS A 132 -7.25 9.11 4.04
N ARG A 133 -6.81 8.32 3.04
CA ARG A 133 -6.36 8.83 1.72
C ARG A 133 -7.43 9.69 1.06
N GLY A 134 -8.66 9.16 0.96
CA GLY A 134 -9.79 9.87 0.36
C GLY A 134 -10.15 11.15 1.12
N ASP A 135 -10.20 11.08 2.45
CA ASP A 135 -10.48 12.25 3.29
C ASP A 135 -9.41 13.34 3.11
N ILE A 136 -8.13 12.97 3.03
CA ILE A 136 -7.04 13.91 2.80
C ILE A 136 -7.09 14.50 1.39
N ALA A 137 -7.28 13.68 0.37
CA ALA A 137 -7.28 14.13 -1.02
C ALA A 137 -8.47 15.07 -1.33
N HIS A 138 -9.65 14.82 -0.77
CA HIS A 138 -10.88 15.51 -1.15
C HIS A 138 -11.41 16.50 -0.12
N ARG A 139 -11.09 16.32 1.17
CA ARG A 139 -11.76 17.04 2.28
C ARG A 139 -10.81 17.82 3.19
N SER A 140 -9.49 17.67 3.01
CA SER A 140 -8.52 18.47 3.77
C SER A 140 -8.28 19.84 3.12
N GLY A 141 -9.14 20.82 3.47
CA GLY A 141 -8.94 22.21 3.08
C GLY A 141 -7.64 22.79 3.66
N ARG A 142 -7.11 23.85 3.05
CA ARG A 142 -6.05 24.66 3.69
C ARG A 142 -6.60 25.23 5.00
N PRO A 143 -5.80 25.29 6.07
CA PRO A 143 -6.20 26.01 7.29
C PRO A 143 -6.66 27.42 6.90
N ALA A 144 -7.88 27.80 7.28
CA ALA A 144 -8.32 29.18 7.14
C ALA A 144 -7.51 30.06 8.11
N ASN A 145 -7.12 31.25 7.66
CA ASN A 145 -6.25 32.15 8.43
C ASN A 145 -6.73 32.32 9.87
N GLY A 146 -5.89 31.95 10.84
CA GLY A 146 -6.07 32.23 12.27
C GLY A 146 -6.79 31.17 13.11
N VAL A 147 -7.32 30.08 12.52
CA VAL A 147 -7.93 29.00 13.31
C VAL A 147 -7.01 27.76 13.30
N PRO A 148 -6.55 27.27 14.47
CA PRO A 148 -5.79 26.02 14.54
C PRO A 148 -6.67 24.86 14.06
N ALA A 149 -6.49 24.44 12.80
CA ALA A 149 -7.14 23.24 12.29
C ALA A 149 -6.44 22.02 12.90
N LYS A 150 -7.22 21.09 13.48
CA LYS A 150 -6.69 19.80 13.95
C LYS A 150 -5.91 19.12 12.81
N HIS A 151 -4.65 18.77 13.05
CA HIS A 151 -3.80 18.11 12.06
C HIS A 151 -4.52 16.90 11.43
N ALA A 152 -4.63 16.88 10.10
CA ALA A 152 -5.21 15.72 9.39
C ALA A 152 -4.39 14.44 9.64
N VAL A 153 -3.07 14.60 9.78
CA VAL A 153 -2.11 13.54 10.14
C VAL A 153 -1.05 14.14 11.07
N SER A 154 -0.88 13.56 12.25
CA SER A 154 0.26 13.89 13.10
C SER A 154 1.54 13.25 12.57
N ARG A 155 2.70 13.79 12.94
CA ARG A 155 3.99 13.22 12.53
C ARG A 155 4.17 11.78 13.01
N ASP A 156 3.79 11.51 14.26
CA ASP A 156 3.93 10.18 14.84
C ASP A 156 2.98 9.18 14.20
N ASP A 157 1.74 9.61 13.89
CA ASP A 157 0.82 8.76 13.13
C ASP A 157 1.38 8.43 11.74
N LEU A 158 1.96 9.41 11.05
CA LEU A 158 2.53 9.20 9.73
C LEU A 158 3.66 8.15 9.76
N ARG A 159 4.55 8.24 10.74
CA ARG A 159 5.62 7.23 10.93
C ARG A 159 5.06 5.84 11.21
N LYS A 160 4.01 5.74 12.04
CA LYS A 160 3.30 4.48 12.30
C LYS A 160 2.67 3.92 11.02
N HIS A 161 2.05 4.78 10.21
CA HIS A 161 1.43 4.39 8.94
C HIS A 161 2.45 3.88 7.92
N ILE A 162 3.58 4.58 7.75
CA ILE A 162 4.68 4.12 6.88
C ILE A 162 5.23 2.78 7.37
N HIS A 163 5.42 2.61 8.68
CA HIS A 163 5.87 1.33 9.24
C HIS A 163 4.87 0.20 9.00
N PHE A 164 3.57 0.45 9.23
CA PHE A 164 2.51 -0.50 8.93
C PHE A 164 2.52 -0.93 7.46
N ILE A 165 2.61 0.03 6.53
CA ILE A 165 2.66 -0.22 5.08
C ILE A 165 3.86 -1.12 4.73
N ARG A 166 5.05 -0.88 5.31
CA ARG A 166 6.22 -1.76 5.13
C ARG A 166 5.97 -3.18 5.65
N GLN A 167 5.39 -3.33 6.85
CA GLN A 167 5.10 -4.65 7.42
C GLN A 167 4.10 -5.43 6.57
N LEU A 168 3.12 -4.74 5.98
CA LEU A 168 2.12 -5.34 5.09
C LEU A 168 2.76 -5.93 3.82
N VAL A 169 3.71 -5.21 3.22
CA VAL A 169 4.51 -5.68 2.08
C VAL A 169 5.32 -6.92 2.47
N VAL A 170 6.05 -6.86 3.58
CA VAL A 170 6.86 -7.99 4.08
C VAL A 170 5.99 -9.23 4.34
N ALA A 171 4.84 -9.05 4.98
CA ALA A 171 3.92 -10.16 5.25
C ALA A 171 3.35 -10.75 3.97
N THR A 172 2.97 -9.92 3.00
CA THR A 172 2.43 -10.36 1.69
C THR A 172 3.48 -11.18 0.91
N ASP A 173 4.72 -10.69 0.83
CA ASP A 173 5.83 -11.42 0.21
C ASP A 173 6.09 -12.76 0.90
N ALA A 174 6.04 -12.79 2.24
CA ALA A 174 6.27 -14.01 3.01
C ALA A 174 5.19 -15.08 2.77
N VAL A 175 3.93 -14.68 2.53
CA VAL A 175 2.85 -15.62 2.18
C VAL A 175 3.09 -16.22 0.81
N LEU A 176 3.38 -15.38 -0.19
CA LEU A 176 3.55 -15.82 -1.57
C LEU A 176 4.80 -16.70 -1.72
N ALA A 177 5.90 -16.34 -1.05
CA ALA A 177 7.12 -17.16 -1.04
C ALA A 177 6.93 -18.54 -0.38
N LYS A 178 5.91 -18.72 0.47
CA LYS A 178 5.53 -20.03 1.02
C LYS A 178 4.63 -20.81 0.05
N ALA A 179 3.67 -20.13 -0.57
CA ALA A 179 2.79 -20.73 -1.58
C ALA A 179 3.61 -21.36 -2.72
N ASP A 180 4.63 -20.67 -3.22
CA ASP A 180 5.53 -21.15 -4.29
C ASP A 180 6.32 -22.42 -3.91
N ARG A 181 6.43 -22.75 -2.62
CA ARG A 181 7.22 -23.90 -2.12
C ARG A 181 6.38 -25.14 -1.85
N THR A 182 5.06 -25.04 -1.97
CA THR A 182 4.16 -26.16 -1.68
C THR A 182 3.67 -26.70 -3.02
N PRO A 183 4.25 -27.79 -3.57
CA PRO A 183 3.67 -28.42 -4.74
C PRO A 183 2.28 -28.95 -4.36
N GLY A 184 1.26 -28.48 -5.08
CA GLY A 184 -0.09 -29.02 -5.01
C GLY A 184 -0.18 -30.42 -5.58
#